data_AF-A0A9D8ZCK7-F1
#
_entry.id   AF-A0A9D8ZCK7-F1
#
_cell.length_a   1.000
_cell.length_b   1.000
_cell.length_c   1.000
_cell.angle_alpha   90.00
_cell.angle_beta   90.00
_cell.angle_gamma   90.00
#
_symmetry.space_group_name_H-M   'P 1'
#
loop_
_entity.id
_entity.type
_entity.pdbx_description
1 polymer ?
#
loop_
_entity_poly.entity_id
_entity_poly.type
_entity_poly.pdbx_seq_one_letter_code
_entity_poly.pdbx_strand_id
1 'polypeptide(L)'
;MAKLVTAIMAALFSLALLPAQADSKDPTDVLGSWSFQTKPYRDGQCIMTGTMRLSSHPEDGLYECELTAVEVCSMWGRSVVEQSCKARRFGNQVSVRSQITQMLEQKFEGLIYVPDNFTLTIQDHSRMWGALVSAATAPVEFRRSEDGIS
;
A
#
# COMPACT_ATOMS: atom_id res chain seq x y z
N MET A 1 30.70 56.28 -48.57
CA MET A 1 30.45 55.02 -49.31
C MET A 1 31.35 53.97 -48.66
N ALA A 2 30.82 52.99 -47.93
CA ALA A 2 30.42 51.65 -48.42
C ALA A 2 31.61 50.88 -49.05
N LYS A 3 31.95 49.62 -48.74
CA LYS A 3 31.38 48.56 -47.86
C LYS A 3 32.55 48.03 -46.96
N LEU A 4 32.48 46.99 -46.11
CA LEU A 4 31.50 45.95 -45.77
C LEU A 4 31.38 45.83 -44.22
N VAL A 5 30.54 44.91 -43.74
CA VAL A 5 30.55 44.32 -42.40
C VAL A 5 30.86 42.83 -42.55
N THR A 6 31.78 42.28 -41.73
CA THR A 6 32.05 40.82 -41.70
C THR A 6 31.60 40.28 -40.35
N ALA A 7 30.40 39.70 -40.31
CA ALA A 7 29.86 39.08 -39.09
C ALA A 7 30.40 37.65 -38.94
N ILE A 8 31.12 37.36 -37.85
CA ILE A 8 31.45 35.99 -37.46
C ILE A 8 30.37 35.51 -36.48
N MET A 9 29.54 34.59 -36.97
CA MET A 9 28.36 34.10 -36.28
C MET A 9 28.76 33.00 -35.28
N ALA A 10 29.11 33.39 -34.05
CA ALA A 10 29.45 32.46 -32.97
C ALA A 10 28.18 31.79 -32.41
N ALA A 11 27.76 30.69 -33.03
CA ALA A 11 26.68 29.84 -32.54
C ALA A 11 27.12 29.05 -31.29
N LEU A 12 27.04 29.69 -30.13
CA LEU A 12 27.24 29.03 -28.83
C LEU A 12 26.10 28.05 -28.57
N PHE A 13 26.42 26.76 -28.66
CA PHE A 13 25.57 25.66 -28.21
C PHE A 13 25.42 25.69 -26.69
N SER A 14 24.47 26.49 -26.20
CA SER A 14 24.03 26.46 -24.80
C SER A 14 23.23 25.18 -24.56
N LEU A 15 23.92 24.07 -24.25
CA LEU A 15 23.26 22.89 -23.69
C LEU A 15 22.64 23.29 -22.34
N ALA A 16 21.31 23.42 -22.32
CA ALA A 16 20.57 23.62 -21.10
C ALA A 16 20.71 22.37 -20.22
N LEU A 17 21.55 22.49 -19.18
CA LEU A 17 21.60 21.54 -18.07
C LEU A 17 20.30 21.61 -17.28
N LEU A 18 19.27 20.94 -17.78
CA LEU A 18 18.07 20.65 -16.99
C LEU A 18 18.49 19.80 -15.78
N PRO A 19 18.15 20.19 -14.55
CA PRO A 19 18.39 19.34 -13.39
C PRO A 19 17.50 18.11 -13.53
N ALA A 20 18.11 16.95 -13.77
CA ALA A 20 17.43 15.67 -13.70
C ALA A 20 17.07 15.38 -12.24
N GLN A 21 15.91 15.89 -11.78
CA GLN A 21 15.28 15.43 -10.56
C GLN A 21 14.80 13.99 -10.79
N ALA A 22 15.72 13.04 -10.63
CA ALA A 22 15.38 11.65 -10.44
C ALA A 22 14.63 11.55 -9.11
N ASP A 23 13.29 11.52 -9.18
CA ASP A 23 12.40 11.13 -8.08
C ASP A 23 12.61 9.65 -7.76
N SER A 24 13.77 9.37 -7.18
CA SER A 24 14.27 8.04 -6.82
C SER A 24 13.60 7.57 -5.53
N LYS A 25 12.27 7.52 -5.55
CA LYS A 25 11.48 6.81 -4.55
C LYS A 25 12.03 5.40 -4.44
N ASP A 26 12.45 5.03 -3.23
CA ASP A 26 12.87 3.65 -2.93
C ASP A 26 11.71 2.72 -3.35
N PRO A 27 11.91 1.81 -4.32
CA PRO A 27 10.86 0.90 -4.75
C PRO A 27 10.43 -0.07 -3.64
N THR A 28 11.15 -0.08 -2.51
CA THR A 28 10.84 -0.82 -1.29
C THR A 28 10.34 0.05 -0.13
N ASP A 29 10.03 1.33 -0.36
CA ASP A 29 9.28 2.15 0.60
C ASP A 29 7.85 1.60 0.77
N VAL A 30 7.46 1.39 2.03
CA VAL A 30 6.15 0.88 2.43
C VAL A 30 5.36 1.89 3.27
N LEU A 31 5.94 3.04 3.60
CA LEU A 31 5.28 4.05 4.43
C LEU A 31 4.08 4.68 3.74
N GLY A 32 3.14 5.18 4.54
CA GLY A 32 1.94 5.87 4.07
C GLY A 32 0.72 4.96 3.96
N SER A 33 -0.24 5.39 3.15
CA SER A 33 -1.58 4.81 3.05
C SER A 33 -1.68 3.78 1.92
N TRP A 34 -2.38 2.69 2.19
CA TRP A 34 -2.61 1.58 1.27
C TRP A 34 -4.07 1.16 1.31
N SER A 35 -4.65 0.84 0.16
CA SER A 35 -5.93 0.15 0.03
C SER A 35 -5.67 -1.31 -0.34
N PHE A 36 -6.43 -2.24 0.23
CA PHE A 36 -6.28 -3.66 -0.09
C PHE A 36 -7.59 -4.32 -0.52
N GLN A 37 -7.45 -5.40 -1.30
CA GLN A 37 -8.56 -6.26 -1.71
C GLN A 37 -8.09 -7.71 -1.87
N THR A 38 -8.82 -8.65 -1.26
CA THR A 38 -8.60 -10.08 -1.47
C THR A 38 -9.24 -10.56 -2.78
N LYS A 39 -8.75 -11.67 -3.32
CA LYS A 39 -9.58 -12.53 -4.17
C LYS A 39 -10.73 -13.12 -3.34
N PRO A 40 -11.85 -13.52 -3.97
CA PRO A 40 -12.92 -14.22 -3.27
C PRO A 40 -12.40 -15.51 -2.60
N TYR A 41 -12.89 -15.79 -1.40
CA TYR A 41 -12.50 -16.93 -0.58
C TYR A 41 -13.71 -17.51 0.17
N ARG A 42 -13.53 -18.62 0.89
CA ARG A 42 -14.62 -19.49 1.40
C ARG A 42 -15.60 -19.82 0.26
N ASP A 43 -15.11 -20.55 -0.74
CA ASP A 43 -15.90 -20.96 -1.93
C ASP A 43 -16.58 -19.79 -2.65
N GLY A 44 -15.85 -18.68 -2.75
CA GLY A 44 -16.30 -17.43 -3.38
C GLY A 44 -17.36 -16.66 -2.59
N GLN A 45 -17.74 -17.11 -1.40
CA GLN A 45 -18.80 -16.48 -0.60
C GLN A 45 -18.36 -15.20 0.11
N CYS A 46 -17.06 -15.02 0.34
CA CYS A 46 -16.51 -13.86 1.05
C CYS A 46 -15.49 -13.10 0.20
N ILE A 47 -15.47 -11.78 0.37
CA ILE A 47 -14.41 -10.88 -0.09
C ILE A 47 -14.08 -9.90 1.03
N MET A 48 -12.81 -9.52 1.14
CA MET A 48 -12.35 -8.52 2.09
C MET A 48 -11.67 -7.38 1.35
N THR A 49 -12.01 -6.15 1.74
CA THR A 49 -11.33 -4.92 1.32
C THR A 49 -10.96 -4.12 2.55
N GLY A 50 -10.17 -3.05 2.39
CA GLY A 50 -9.92 -2.13 3.49
C GLY A 50 -8.78 -1.17 3.21
N THR A 51 -8.37 -0.47 4.25
CA THR A 51 -7.24 0.47 4.25
C THR A 51 -6.24 0.11 5.34
N MET A 52 -4.96 0.38 5.07
CA MET A 52 -3.86 0.26 6.01
C MET A 52 -2.99 1.51 5.94
N ARG A 53 -2.63 2.08 7.09
CA ARG A 53 -1.65 3.17 7.19
C ARG A 53 -0.41 2.66 7.90
N LEU A 54 0.75 2.71 7.23
CA LEU A 54 2.05 2.34 7.78
C LEU A 54 2.81 3.60 8.22
N SER A 55 3.31 3.59 9.46
CA SER A 55 4.13 4.64 10.05
C SER A 55 5.49 4.09 10.54
N SER A 56 6.45 5.00 10.73
CA SER A 56 7.80 4.63 11.14
C SER A 56 7.86 4.13 12.59
N HIS A 57 8.79 3.21 12.85
CA HIS A 57 9.14 2.72 14.19
C HIS A 57 10.64 2.97 14.45
N PRO A 58 11.12 3.10 15.71
CA PRO A 58 12.53 3.35 16.00
C PRO A 58 13.51 2.20 15.69
N GLU A 59 13.02 0.96 15.56
CA GLU A 59 13.80 -0.19 15.09
C GLU A 59 13.67 -0.34 13.56
N ASP A 60 14.81 -0.39 12.86
CA ASP A 60 14.87 -0.52 11.40
C ASP A 60 14.11 -1.75 10.89
N GLY A 61 13.29 -1.53 9.85
CA GLY A 61 12.47 -2.57 9.23
C GLY A 61 11.25 -3.00 10.05
N LEU A 62 11.01 -2.42 11.23
CA LEU A 62 9.69 -2.42 11.87
C LEU A 62 8.89 -1.17 11.48
N TYR A 63 7.57 -1.33 11.52
CA TYR A 63 6.59 -0.28 11.25
C TYR A 63 5.39 -0.51 12.17
N GLU A 64 4.81 0.57 12.69
CA GLU A 64 3.47 0.51 13.28
C GLU A 64 2.43 0.67 12.16
N CYS A 65 1.23 0.14 12.36
CA CYS A 65 0.13 0.37 11.43
C CYS A 65 -1.25 0.39 12.07
N GLU A 66 -2.15 1.06 11.36
CA GLU A 66 -3.58 1.12 11.62
C GLU A 66 -4.27 0.49 10.40
N LEU A 67 -5.25 -0.39 10.62
CA LEU A 67 -5.96 -1.12 9.58
C LEU A 67 -7.47 -1.05 9.82
N THR A 68 -8.24 -0.70 8.80
CA THR A 68 -9.70 -0.87 8.79
C THR A 68 -10.07 -1.89 7.73
N ALA A 69 -10.58 -3.05 8.15
CA ALA A 69 -11.01 -4.13 7.27
C ALA A 69 -12.53 -4.14 7.12
N VAL A 70 -13.01 -4.40 5.91
CA VAL A 70 -14.41 -4.64 5.57
C VAL A 70 -14.51 -6.01 4.93
N GLU A 71 -15.17 -6.96 5.61
CA GLU A 71 -15.39 -8.30 5.10
C GLU A 71 -16.88 -8.48 4.77
N VAL A 72 -17.20 -8.73 3.50
CA VAL A 72 -18.56 -8.99 3.04
C VAL A 72 -18.69 -10.45 2.66
N CYS A 73 -19.64 -11.15 3.28
CA CYS A 73 -19.96 -12.54 2.97
C CYS A 73 -21.45 -12.71 2.67
N SER A 74 -21.77 -13.36 1.55
CA SER A 74 -23.14 -13.63 1.08
C SER A 74 -24.06 -14.22 2.16
N MET A 75 -23.56 -15.20 2.92
CA MET A 75 -24.31 -15.97 3.92
C MET A 75 -24.27 -15.39 5.34
N TRP A 76 -23.28 -14.55 5.66
CA TRP A 76 -22.96 -14.14 7.03
C TRP A 76 -23.08 -12.63 7.26
N GLY A 77 -23.38 -11.87 6.21
CA GLY A 77 -23.45 -10.40 6.25
C GLY A 77 -22.07 -9.75 6.15
N ARG A 78 -21.99 -8.53 6.67
CA ARG A 78 -20.80 -7.69 6.61
C ARG A 78 -20.21 -7.50 8.00
N SER A 79 -18.89 -7.40 8.05
CA SER A 79 -18.13 -6.94 9.22
C SER A 79 -17.27 -5.76 8.84
N VAL A 80 -17.10 -4.84 9.78
CA VAL A 80 -16.18 -3.71 9.70
C VAL A 80 -15.38 -3.68 10.99
N VAL A 81 -14.06 -3.74 10.89
CA VAL A 81 -13.17 -3.97 12.03
C VAL A 81 -11.98 -3.02 11.95
N GLU A 82 -11.74 -2.28 13.04
CA GLU A 82 -10.54 -1.50 13.24
C GLU A 82 -9.51 -2.32 14.02
N GLN A 83 -8.27 -2.28 13.56
CA GLN A 83 -7.16 -3.03 14.13
C GLN A 83 -5.91 -2.15 14.22
N SER A 84 -5.18 -2.32 15.31
CA SER A 84 -3.78 -1.92 15.39
C SER A 84 -2.91 -3.06 14.86
N CYS A 85 -1.77 -2.75 14.26
CA CYS A 85 -0.88 -3.76 13.73
C CYS A 85 0.59 -3.35 13.77
N LYS A 86 1.48 -4.34 13.68
CA LYS A 86 2.91 -4.17 13.46
C LYS A 86 3.28 -4.86 12.16
N ALA A 87 4.04 -4.18 11.31
CA ALA A 87 4.63 -4.78 10.13
C ALA A 87 6.15 -4.92 10.28
N ARG A 88 6.72 -6.03 9.79
CA ARG A 88 8.16 -6.25 9.72
C ARG A 88 8.57 -6.54 8.28
N ARG A 89 9.53 -5.76 7.75
CA ARG A 89 10.10 -5.91 6.42
C ARG A 89 11.42 -6.67 6.47
N PHE A 90 11.60 -7.60 5.54
CA PHE A 90 12.84 -8.30 5.27
C PHE A 90 13.08 -8.31 3.76
N GLY A 91 13.97 -7.43 3.29
CA GLY A 91 14.16 -7.19 1.85
C GLY A 91 12.87 -6.66 1.20
N ASN A 92 12.32 -7.43 0.26
CA ASN A 92 11.04 -7.15 -0.40
C ASN A 92 9.83 -7.86 0.24
N GLN A 93 10.01 -8.63 1.33
CA GLN A 93 8.91 -9.27 2.04
C GLN A 93 8.43 -8.41 3.22
N VAL A 94 7.12 -8.35 3.45
CA VAL A 94 6.49 -7.69 4.61
C VAL A 94 5.55 -8.66 5.31
N SER A 95 5.71 -8.84 6.62
CA SER A 95 4.78 -9.58 7.48
C SER A 95 4.02 -8.60 8.37
N VAL A 96 2.70 -8.55 8.24
CA VAL A 96 1.80 -7.73 9.07
C VAL A 96 1.13 -8.61 10.12
N ARG A 97 1.18 -8.20 11.39
CA ARG A 97 0.52 -8.86 12.52
C ARG A 97 -0.39 -7.89 13.24
N SER A 98 -1.65 -8.27 13.42
CA SER A 98 -2.69 -7.33 13.88
C SER A 98 -3.34 -7.75 15.19
N GLN A 99 -4.00 -6.79 15.83
CA GLN A 99 -4.82 -6.94 17.03
C GLN A 99 -6.12 -6.15 16.81
N ILE A 100 -7.27 -6.78 17.08
CA ILE A 100 -8.57 -6.10 16.96
C ILE A 100 -8.63 -4.99 18.02
N THR A 101 -8.83 -3.76 17.57
CA THR A 101 -9.06 -2.59 18.44
C THR A 101 -10.55 -2.41 18.69
N GLN A 102 -11.37 -2.44 17.62
CA GLN A 102 -12.81 -2.23 17.71
C GLN A 102 -13.55 -2.99 16.59
N MET A 103 -14.67 -3.62 16.95
CA MET A 103 -15.68 -4.08 15.99
C MET A 103 -16.62 -2.90 15.73
N LEU A 104 -16.59 -2.32 14.53
CA LEU A 104 -17.52 -1.26 14.11
C LEU A 104 -18.84 -1.86 13.62
N GLU A 105 -18.77 -3.01 12.95
CA GLU A 105 -19.91 -3.80 12.50
C GLU A 105 -19.56 -5.28 12.60
N GLN A 106 -20.47 -6.09 13.14
CA GLN A 106 -20.28 -7.52 13.27
C GLN A 106 -21.29 -8.26 12.39
N LYS A 107 -20.79 -9.29 11.70
CA LYS A 107 -21.59 -10.36 11.11
C LYS A 107 -22.53 -11.00 12.14
N PHE A 108 -23.44 -11.84 11.65
CA PHE A 108 -24.44 -12.57 12.44
C PHE A 108 -23.90 -13.11 13.80
N GLU A 109 -24.72 -12.98 14.86
CA GLU A 109 -24.34 -13.36 16.23
C GLU A 109 -23.77 -14.78 16.32
N GLY A 110 -22.71 -14.95 17.11
CA GLY A 110 -22.01 -16.23 17.30
C GLY A 110 -20.81 -16.46 16.37
N LEU A 111 -20.59 -15.62 15.35
CA LEU A 111 -19.37 -15.66 14.54
C LEU A 111 -18.23 -14.87 15.19
N ILE A 112 -17.12 -15.55 15.46
CA ILE A 112 -15.89 -14.96 16.01
C ILE A 112 -15.06 -14.39 14.87
N TYR A 113 -14.81 -13.08 14.89
CA TYR A 113 -13.80 -12.43 14.06
C TYR A 113 -12.41 -12.62 14.68
N VAL A 114 -11.36 -12.73 13.87
CA VAL A 114 -9.97 -12.85 14.34
C VAL A 114 -9.09 -11.80 13.65
N PRO A 115 -7.94 -11.40 14.22
CA PRO A 115 -7.15 -10.32 13.64
C PRO A 115 -6.65 -10.64 12.22
N ASP A 116 -6.81 -9.70 11.29
CA ASP A 116 -6.33 -9.83 9.90
C ASP A 116 -4.81 -9.63 9.79
N ASN A 117 -4.08 -10.71 9.49
CA ASN A 117 -2.63 -10.73 9.31
C ASN A 117 -2.31 -10.93 7.82
N PHE A 118 -1.19 -10.38 7.36
CA PHE A 118 -0.81 -10.46 5.95
C PHE A 118 0.65 -10.87 5.77
N THR A 119 0.93 -11.61 4.71
CA THR A 119 2.29 -11.83 4.19
C THR A 119 2.34 -11.30 2.77
N LEU A 120 3.14 -10.27 2.54
CA LEU A 120 3.19 -9.50 1.30
C LEU A 120 4.59 -9.50 0.69
N THR A 121 4.65 -9.35 -0.63
CA THR A 121 5.84 -9.12 -1.44
C THR A 121 5.69 -7.78 -2.14
N ILE A 122 6.59 -6.85 -1.87
CA ILE A 122 6.68 -5.56 -2.54
C ILE A 122 7.04 -5.80 -4.01
N GLN A 123 6.24 -5.24 -4.92
CA GLN A 123 6.54 -5.23 -6.36
C GLN A 123 7.25 -3.92 -6.73
N ASP A 124 6.68 -2.81 -6.26
CA ASP A 124 7.15 -1.44 -6.45
C ASP A 124 6.50 -0.52 -5.40
N HIS A 125 6.87 0.76 -5.39
CA HIS A 125 6.38 1.79 -4.46
C HIS A 125 4.84 1.99 -4.48
N SER A 126 4.13 1.50 -5.49
CA SER A 126 2.68 1.62 -5.65
C SER A 126 1.91 0.33 -5.32
N ARG A 127 2.60 -0.82 -5.22
CA ARG A 127 1.96 -2.14 -5.21
C ARG A 127 2.69 -3.20 -4.37
N MET A 128 1.93 -3.89 -3.54
CA MET A 128 2.34 -5.15 -2.90
C MET A 128 1.31 -6.25 -3.21
N TRP A 129 1.77 -7.50 -3.26
CA TRP A 129 0.92 -8.68 -3.47
C TRP A 129 1.25 -9.77 -2.46
N GLY A 130 0.28 -10.55 -2.01
CA GLY A 130 0.55 -11.70 -1.16
C GLY A 130 -0.72 -12.41 -0.71
N ALA A 131 -0.84 -12.69 0.59
CA ALA A 131 -2.01 -13.33 1.18
C ALA A 131 -2.42 -12.72 2.53
N LEU A 132 -3.74 -12.70 2.77
CA LEU A 132 -4.35 -12.76 4.11
C LEU A 132 -4.04 -14.12 4.72
N VAL A 133 -3.64 -14.16 5.99
CA VAL A 133 -3.26 -15.38 6.73
C VAL A 133 -3.84 -15.33 8.15
N SER A 134 -5.15 -15.52 8.25
CA SER A 134 -5.94 -15.41 9.50
C SER A 134 -6.92 -16.59 9.66
N ALA A 135 -8.20 -16.37 9.99
CA ALA A 135 -9.22 -17.44 10.03
C ALA A 135 -9.51 -18.09 8.66
N ALA A 136 -8.95 -17.52 7.60
CA ALA A 136 -8.86 -18.10 6.27
C ALA A 136 -7.55 -17.62 5.60
N THR A 137 -7.19 -18.24 4.48
CA THR A 137 -6.14 -17.76 3.59
C THR A 137 -6.77 -17.28 2.29
N ALA A 138 -6.42 -16.08 1.85
CA ALA A 138 -6.92 -15.50 0.61
C ALA A 138 -5.81 -14.67 -0.06
N PRO A 139 -5.53 -14.83 -1.37
CA PRO A 139 -4.62 -13.96 -2.08
C PRO A 139 -5.08 -12.50 -2.03
N VAL A 140 -4.17 -11.54 -1.84
CA VAL A 140 -4.49 -10.12 -1.61
C VAL A 140 -3.56 -9.20 -2.40
N GLU A 141 -4.13 -8.15 -3.00
CA GLU A 141 -3.39 -7.02 -3.57
C GLU A 141 -3.53 -5.81 -2.65
N PHE A 142 -2.41 -5.13 -2.38
CA PHE A 142 -2.35 -3.82 -1.75
C PHE A 142 -1.89 -2.82 -2.81
N ARG A 143 -2.58 -1.68 -2.93
CA ARG A 143 -2.21 -0.55 -3.76
C ARG A 143 -2.03 0.68 -2.90
N ARG A 144 -1.07 1.53 -3.23
CA ARG A 144 -0.89 2.80 -2.51
C ARG A 144 -2.13 3.66 -2.72
N SER A 145 -2.68 4.18 -1.62
CA SER A 145 -3.75 5.17 -1.67
C SER A 145 -3.09 6.52 -1.91
N GLU A 146 -3.20 7.07 -3.11
CA GLU A 146 -2.97 8.50 -3.31
C GLU A 146 -4.10 9.25 -2.58
N ASP A 147 -3.75 10.35 -1.89
CA ASP A 147 -4.62 10.93 -0.86
C ASP A 147 -5.96 11.43 -1.42
N GLY A 148 -7.06 10.79 -0.98
CA GLY A 148 -8.43 11.30 -1.16
C GLY A 148 -9.42 10.30 -1.74
N ILE A 149 -10.27 9.78 -0.85
CA ILE A 149 -11.71 9.45 -1.04
C ILE A 149 -12.17 9.17 -2.49
N SER A 150 -12.55 7.92 -2.75
CA SER A 150 -13.54 7.57 -3.80
C SER A 150 -14.96 7.64 -3.23
#